data_AF-A2QM09-F1
#
_entry.id   AF-A2QM09-F1
#
_cell.length_a   1.000
_cell.length_b   1.000
_cell.length_c   1.000
_cell.angle_alpha   90.00
_cell.angle_beta   90.00
_cell.angle_gamma   90.00
#
_symmetry.space_group_name_H-M   'P 1'
#
loop_
_entity.id
_entity.type
_entity.pdbx_description
1 polymer ?
#
loop_
_entity_poly.entity_id
_entity_poly.type
_entity_poly.pdbx_seq_one_letter_code
_entity_poly.pdbx_strand_id
1 'polypeptide(L)'
;MFMDIPSLRVWLRILKKAESNRRVEELLRCQCVNLGISTAVAAVPLTFDIVKKYCVPNTVSQAWYLGRAIHRARRSKTDIIKAIFETTPGKLLYSGKIIDVKRDVSRGYTVGQCTIAPLAGEERQNMENHVSTETRHLIIPFQNEFLYAAYIDPANPASPQVICTVPDLISVLGQDGEAIGSQELRYGLRVNVIGMAAHPLWTGDERGLRVGGPQGFGLDMEWTSLGPYQAPPSVIAEFNR
;
A
#
# COMPACT_ATOMS: atom_id res chain seq x y z
N MET A 1 4.26 40.09 33.01
CA MET A 1 3.37 38.92 32.83
C MET A 1 2.49 39.25 31.64
N PHE A 2 2.94 38.91 30.43
CA PHE A 2 2.15 39.10 29.21
C PHE A 2 1.47 37.77 28.89
N MET A 3 0.14 37.77 28.90
CA MET A 3 -0.68 36.68 28.36
C MET A 3 -0.46 36.64 26.84
N ASP A 4 0.24 35.60 26.38
CA ASP A 4 0.44 35.32 24.95
C ASP A 4 -0.91 34.87 24.40
N ILE A 5 -1.55 35.73 23.59
CA ILE A 5 -2.77 35.39 22.85
C ILE A 5 -2.35 34.41 21.75
N PRO A 6 -2.96 33.21 21.62
CA PRO A 6 -2.61 32.29 20.54
C PRO A 6 -3.18 32.80 19.22
N SER A 7 -2.48 33.77 18.63
CA SER A 7 -2.51 33.98 17.19
C SER A 7 -2.06 32.68 16.53
N LEU A 8 -2.75 32.25 15.48
CA LEU A 8 -2.35 31.11 14.66
C LEU A 8 -0.92 31.37 14.13
N ARG A 9 0.11 30.89 14.83
CA ARG A 9 1.50 30.99 14.38
C ARG A 9 1.69 29.93 13.28
N VAL A 10 1.47 30.32 12.04
CA VAL A 10 1.71 29.46 10.88
C VAL A 10 3.21 29.49 10.56
N TRP A 11 3.86 28.34 10.64
CA TRP A 11 5.25 28.17 10.21
C TRP A 11 5.29 27.91 8.70
N LEU A 12 5.82 28.85 7.92
CA LEU A 12 6.04 28.71 6.48
C LEU A 12 7.55 28.59 6.18
N ARG A 13 7.93 27.53 5.45
CA ARG A 13 9.30 27.35 4.94
C ARG A 13 9.24 27.20 3.42
N ILE A 14 10.04 28.00 2.71
CA ILE A 14 10.14 27.97 1.25
C ILE A 14 11.49 27.40 0.87
N LEU A 15 11.49 26.26 0.16
CA LEU A 15 12.69 25.65 -0.42
C LEU A 15 12.80 26.09 -1.89
N LYS A 16 13.73 26.99 -2.20
CA LYS A 16 13.92 27.50 -3.58
C LYS A 16 14.71 26.55 -4.47
N LYS A 17 15.67 25.83 -3.90
CA LYS A 17 16.57 24.91 -4.61
C LYS A 17 17.01 23.80 -3.67
N ALA A 18 17.17 22.60 -4.22
CA ALA A 18 17.80 21.46 -3.57
C ALA A 18 18.64 20.70 -4.60
N GLU A 19 19.62 19.95 -4.12
CA GLU A 19 20.55 19.18 -4.96
C GLU A 19 19.91 17.92 -5.53
N SER A 20 18.85 17.40 -4.88
CA SER A 20 18.12 16.21 -5.31
C SER A 20 16.73 16.14 -4.67
N ASN A 21 15.84 15.33 -5.24
CA ASN A 21 14.52 15.03 -4.66
C ASN A 21 14.65 14.41 -3.26
N ARG A 22 15.65 13.54 -3.05
CA ARG A 22 15.96 12.97 -1.74
C ARG A 22 16.27 14.05 -0.71
N ARG A 23 17.03 15.07 -1.09
CA ARG A 23 17.34 16.20 -0.19
C ARG A 23 16.10 17.02 0.17
N VAL A 24 15.18 17.20 -0.78
CA VAL A 24 13.89 17.84 -0.51
C VAL A 24 13.11 17.03 0.52
N GLU A 25 12.98 15.72 0.32
CA GLU A 25 12.26 14.83 1.23
C GLU A 25 12.87 14.83 2.64
N GLU A 26 14.20 14.73 2.77
CA GLU A 26 14.91 14.79 4.05
C GLU A 26 14.58 16.08 4.82
N LEU A 27 14.63 17.23 4.14
CA LEU A 27 14.31 18.51 4.74
C LEU A 27 12.85 18.57 5.19
N LEU A 28 11.92 18.11 4.36
CA LEU A 28 10.49 18.06 4.69
C LEU A 28 10.21 17.15 5.90
N ARG A 29 10.84 15.96 5.96
CA ARG A 29 10.69 15.03 7.09
C ARG A 29 11.26 15.59 8.38
N CYS A 30 12.45 16.19 8.35
CA CYS A 30 13.03 16.87 9.52
C CYS A 30 12.09 17.95 10.06
N GLN A 31 11.47 18.74 9.17
CA GLN A 31 10.50 19.75 9.58
C GLN A 31 9.25 19.14 10.18
N CYS A 32 8.69 18.11 9.54
CA CYS A 32 7.49 17.42 10.00
C CYS A 32 7.68 16.89 11.43
N VAL A 33 8.82 16.24 11.71
CA VAL A 33 9.16 15.76 13.05
C VAL A 33 9.22 16.92 14.06
N ASN A 34 9.90 18.01 13.72
CA ASN A 34 10.05 19.17 14.62
C ASN A 34 8.75 19.94 14.87
N LEU A 35 7.78 19.86 13.95
CA LEU A 35 6.49 20.55 14.05
C LEU A 35 5.39 19.68 14.67
N GLY A 36 5.74 18.53 15.27
CA GLY A 36 4.77 17.64 15.92
C GLY A 36 4.11 16.67 14.95
N ILE A 37 4.93 16.02 14.10
CA ILE A 37 4.58 14.91 13.19
C ILE A 37 3.48 15.21 12.15
N SER A 38 3.20 16.48 11.90
CA SER A 38 2.24 16.91 10.88
C SER A 38 2.72 18.18 10.19
N THR A 39 2.71 18.20 8.86
CA THR A 39 3.04 19.37 8.03
C THR A 39 2.38 19.24 6.67
N ALA A 40 1.81 20.33 6.17
CA ALA A 40 1.32 20.40 4.80
C ALA A 40 2.46 20.77 3.85
N VAL A 41 2.49 20.15 2.67
CA VAL A 41 3.51 20.41 1.64
C VAL A 41 2.81 20.79 0.34
N ALA A 42 3.25 21.89 -0.27
CA ALA A 42 2.92 22.24 -1.64
C ALA A 42 4.18 22.04 -2.50
N ALA A 43 4.14 21.07 -3.41
CA ALA A 43 5.22 20.84 -4.36
C ALA A 43 5.16 21.84 -5.53
N VAL A 44 6.22 21.87 -6.35
CA VAL A 44 6.28 22.72 -7.54
C VAL A 44 5.16 22.34 -8.50
N PRO A 45 4.32 23.28 -8.96
CA PRO A 45 3.28 22.98 -9.95
C PRO A 45 3.94 22.50 -11.25
N LEU A 46 3.41 21.42 -11.81
CA LEU A 46 3.87 20.84 -13.07
C LEU A 46 2.97 21.33 -14.22
N THR A 47 3.55 21.48 -15.41
CA THR A 47 2.79 21.77 -16.61
C THR A 47 1.92 20.58 -17.01
N PHE A 48 0.84 20.84 -17.73
CA PHE A 48 -0.08 19.79 -18.18
C PHE A 48 0.62 18.69 -18.98
N ASP A 49 1.56 19.03 -19.87
CA ASP A 49 2.28 18.05 -20.68
C ASP A 49 3.13 17.08 -19.84
N ILE A 50 3.74 17.57 -18.75
CA ILE A 50 4.49 16.74 -17.81
C ILE A 50 3.52 15.82 -17.06
N VAL A 51 2.41 16.36 -16.54
CA VAL A 51 1.39 15.58 -15.82
C VAL A 51 0.84 14.47 -16.70
N LYS A 52 0.48 14.79 -17.95
CA LYS A 52 -0.06 13.82 -18.91
C LYS A 52 0.93 12.70 -19.24
N LYS A 53 2.22 12.98 -19.20
CA LYS A 53 3.28 12.01 -19.52
C LYS A 53 3.68 11.13 -18.32
N TYR A 54 3.66 11.66 -17.11
CA TYR A 54 4.27 11.00 -15.94
C TYR A 54 3.30 10.68 -14.78
N CYS A 55 2.04 11.11 -14.83
CA CYS A 55 1.05 10.73 -13.83
C CYS A 55 0.27 9.50 -14.26
N VAL A 56 -0.04 8.62 -13.31
CA VAL A 56 -0.94 7.48 -13.51
C VAL A 56 -2.38 8.01 -13.61
N PRO A 57 -3.09 7.80 -14.72
CA PRO A 57 -4.45 8.31 -14.90
C PRO A 57 -5.48 7.51 -14.08
N ASN A 58 -6.66 8.08 -13.88
CA ASN A 58 -7.85 7.41 -13.34
C ASN A 58 -7.72 6.78 -11.94
N THR A 59 -6.68 7.08 -11.15
CA THR A 59 -6.49 6.52 -9.79
C THR A 59 -7.66 6.84 -8.85
N VAL A 60 -8.21 8.05 -8.91
CA VAL A 60 -9.41 8.44 -8.14
C VAL A 60 -10.65 7.70 -8.63
N SER A 61 -10.78 7.46 -9.94
CA SER A 61 -11.87 6.65 -10.50
C SER A 61 -11.77 5.22 -9.99
N GLN A 62 -10.58 4.64 -10.00
CA GLN A 62 -10.31 3.30 -9.48
C GLN A 62 -10.71 3.16 -8.01
N ALA A 63 -10.29 4.11 -7.16
CA ALA A 63 -10.68 4.13 -5.75
C ALA A 63 -12.21 4.20 -5.58
N TRP A 64 -12.90 4.99 -6.41
CA TRP A 64 -14.36 5.07 -6.40
C TRP A 64 -15.02 3.76 -6.78
N TYR A 65 -14.60 3.10 -7.87
CA TYR A 65 -15.19 1.83 -8.28
C TYR A 65 -14.93 0.72 -7.26
N LEU A 66 -13.72 0.64 -6.70
CA LEU A 66 -13.39 -0.31 -5.63
C LEU A 66 -14.26 -0.09 -4.39
N GLY A 67 -14.39 1.17 -3.93
CA GLY A 67 -15.27 1.51 -2.82
C GLY A 67 -16.74 1.16 -3.10
N ARG A 68 -17.22 1.42 -4.31
CA ARG A 68 -18.57 1.04 -4.75
C ARG A 68 -18.78 -0.48 -4.78
N ALA A 69 -17.81 -1.24 -5.27
CA ALA A 69 -17.85 -2.70 -5.33
C ALA A 69 -17.89 -3.31 -3.93
N ILE A 70 -17.00 -2.86 -3.04
CA ILE A 70 -16.97 -3.29 -1.64
C ILE A 70 -18.29 -2.93 -0.94
N HIS A 71 -18.77 -1.70 -1.09
CA HIS A 71 -20.03 -1.26 -0.49
C HIS A 71 -21.22 -2.13 -0.91
N ARG A 72 -21.31 -2.44 -2.22
CA ARG A 72 -22.37 -3.29 -2.77
C ARG A 72 -22.25 -4.73 -2.27
N ALA A 73 -21.04 -5.30 -2.29
CA ALA A 73 -20.80 -6.66 -1.83
C ALA A 73 -21.18 -6.83 -0.34
N ARG A 74 -20.84 -5.85 0.50
CA ARG A 74 -21.28 -5.82 1.92
C ARG A 74 -22.80 -5.82 2.05
N ARG A 75 -23.49 -4.96 1.31
CA ARG A 75 -24.96 -4.85 1.37
C ARG A 75 -25.66 -6.11 0.88
N SER A 76 -25.13 -6.72 -0.18
CA SER A 76 -25.68 -7.93 -0.79
C SER A 76 -25.16 -9.22 -0.16
N LYS A 77 -24.26 -9.13 0.83
CA LYS A 77 -23.59 -10.27 1.48
C LYS A 77 -22.96 -11.23 0.47
N THR A 78 -22.35 -10.68 -0.58
CA THR A 78 -21.61 -11.46 -1.59
C THR A 78 -20.12 -11.40 -1.32
N ASP A 79 -19.36 -12.26 -2.01
CA ASP A 79 -17.91 -12.28 -1.92
C ASP A 79 -17.27 -10.93 -2.30
N ILE A 80 -16.60 -10.31 -1.33
CA ILE A 80 -15.99 -8.99 -1.44
C ILE A 80 -14.72 -9.04 -2.29
N ILE A 81 -13.91 -10.09 -2.14
CA ILE A 81 -12.66 -10.25 -2.90
C ILE A 81 -12.98 -10.45 -4.37
N LYS A 82 -13.99 -11.28 -4.67
CA LYS A 82 -14.49 -11.44 -6.03
C LYS A 82 -14.99 -10.12 -6.61
N ALA A 83 -15.79 -9.36 -5.87
CA ALA A 83 -16.30 -8.06 -6.32
C ALA A 83 -15.18 -7.03 -6.59
N ILE A 84 -14.10 -7.05 -5.80
CA ILE A 84 -12.89 -6.26 -6.03
C ILE A 84 -12.25 -6.66 -7.36
N PHE A 85 -12.03 -7.96 -7.59
CA PHE A 85 -11.35 -8.44 -8.81
C PHE A 85 -12.19 -8.33 -10.09
N GLU A 86 -13.52 -8.35 -9.99
CA GLU A 86 -14.42 -7.98 -11.08
C GLU A 86 -14.27 -6.51 -11.50
N THR A 87 -13.81 -5.65 -10.59
CA THR A 87 -13.62 -4.22 -10.82
C THR A 87 -12.20 -3.88 -11.27
N THR A 88 -11.20 -4.50 -10.65
CA THR A 88 -9.79 -4.33 -11.03
C THR A 88 -9.07 -5.66 -10.86
N PRO A 89 -8.41 -6.19 -11.91
CA PRO A 89 -7.65 -7.42 -11.79
C PRO A 89 -6.62 -7.37 -10.67
N GLY A 90 -6.54 -8.48 -9.96
CA GLY A 90 -5.56 -8.70 -8.91
C GLY A 90 -5.50 -10.17 -8.56
N LYS A 91 -4.69 -10.48 -7.57
CA LYS A 91 -4.50 -11.84 -7.07
C LYS A 91 -4.69 -11.85 -5.57
N LEU A 92 -5.45 -12.81 -5.05
CA LEU A 92 -5.43 -13.12 -3.63
C LEU A 92 -4.10 -13.83 -3.33
N LEU A 93 -3.23 -13.17 -2.58
CA LEU A 93 -1.94 -13.70 -2.18
C LEU A 93 -2.07 -14.60 -0.96
N TYR A 94 -2.92 -14.22 0.01
CA TYR A 94 -3.05 -14.98 1.25
C TYR A 94 -4.35 -14.66 2.00
N SER A 95 -4.82 -15.60 2.80
CA SER A 95 -5.92 -15.41 3.76
C SER A 95 -5.51 -16.01 5.09
N GLY A 96 -5.58 -15.24 6.16
CA GLY A 96 -4.99 -15.66 7.42
C GLY A 96 -5.33 -14.77 8.61
N LYS A 97 -4.71 -15.09 9.73
CA LYS A 97 -4.80 -14.32 10.98
C LYS A 97 -3.45 -13.73 11.31
N ILE A 98 -3.41 -12.45 11.63
CA ILE A 98 -2.18 -11.78 12.07
C ILE A 98 -1.76 -12.37 13.43
N ILE A 99 -0.57 -12.94 13.49
CA ILE A 99 -0.01 -13.58 14.69
C ILE A 99 1.18 -12.82 15.27
N ASP A 100 1.77 -11.88 14.53
CA ASP A 100 2.82 -11.02 15.04
C ASP A 100 2.87 -9.71 14.25
N VAL A 101 3.16 -8.61 14.95
CA VAL A 101 3.40 -7.29 14.34
C VAL A 101 4.53 -6.64 15.12
N LYS A 102 5.68 -6.50 14.48
CA LYS A 102 6.81 -5.73 15.01
C LYS A 102 6.86 -4.41 14.27
N ARG A 103 6.92 -3.31 15.00
CA ARG A 103 7.04 -1.97 14.41
C ARG A 103 7.90 -1.07 15.28
N ASP A 104 8.66 -0.23 14.60
CA ASP A 104 9.41 0.85 15.19
C ASP A 104 9.17 2.13 14.37
N VAL A 105 9.15 3.27 15.05
CA VAL A 105 8.99 4.58 14.42
C VAL A 105 10.33 5.28 14.49
N SER A 106 11.07 5.26 13.38
CA SER A 106 12.39 5.88 13.30
C SER A 106 12.48 6.82 12.10
N ARG A 107 13.09 8.00 12.31
CA ARG A 107 13.36 9.00 11.25
C ARG A 107 12.12 9.43 10.43
N GLY A 108 10.94 9.42 11.04
CA GLY A 108 9.68 9.78 10.37
C GLY A 108 9.13 8.68 9.44
N TYR A 109 9.62 7.44 9.59
CA TYR A 109 9.07 6.24 8.96
C TYR A 109 8.54 5.29 10.03
N THR A 110 7.50 4.54 9.68
CA THR A 110 7.08 3.37 10.44
C THR A 110 7.56 2.13 9.71
N VAL A 111 8.59 1.52 10.28
CA VAL A 111 9.23 0.33 9.73
C VAL A 111 8.86 -0.86 10.58
N GLY A 112 8.57 -1.98 9.93
CA GLY A 112 8.17 -3.16 10.66
C GLY A 112 7.93 -4.37 9.79
N GLN A 113 7.40 -5.41 10.41
CA GLN A 113 7.01 -6.64 9.76
C GLN A 113 5.73 -7.18 10.39
N CYS A 114 4.81 -7.60 9.52
CA CYS A 114 3.63 -8.37 9.88
C CYS A 114 3.85 -9.84 9.57
N THR A 115 3.45 -10.73 10.47
CA THR A 115 3.41 -12.18 10.24
C THR A 115 1.98 -12.67 10.33
N ILE A 116 1.54 -13.42 9.32
CA ILE A 116 0.18 -13.93 9.17
C ILE A 116 0.24 -15.45 9.09
N ALA A 117 -0.51 -16.13 9.94
CA ALA A 117 -0.65 -17.58 9.94
C ALA A 117 -1.90 -18.00 9.16
N PRO A 118 -1.93 -19.22 8.61
CA PRO A 118 -3.12 -19.74 7.95
C PRO A 118 -4.26 -19.88 8.96
N LEU A 119 -5.49 -19.69 8.50
CA LEU A 119 -6.68 -19.93 9.32
C LEU A 119 -6.77 -21.41 9.71
N ALA A 120 -7.22 -21.71 10.93
CA ALA A 120 -7.36 -23.09 11.43
C ALA A 120 -8.83 -23.53 11.51
N GLY A 121 -9.12 -24.81 11.23
CA GLY A 121 -10.41 -25.46 11.51
C GLY A 121 -11.66 -24.68 11.06
N GLU A 122 -12.54 -24.36 12.02
CA GLU A 122 -13.80 -23.63 11.84
C GLU A 122 -13.62 -22.23 11.23
N GLU A 123 -12.45 -21.59 11.39
CA GLU A 123 -12.16 -20.29 10.78
C GLU A 123 -12.10 -20.35 9.25
N ARG A 124 -11.78 -21.52 8.67
CA ARG A 124 -11.81 -21.76 7.22
C ARG A 124 -13.23 -21.99 6.69
N GLN A 125 -14.15 -22.53 7.51
CA GLN A 125 -15.50 -22.90 7.08
C GLN A 125 -16.40 -21.67 6.86
N ASN A 126 -16.11 -20.55 7.54
CA ASN A 126 -16.87 -19.31 7.43
C ASN A 126 -16.42 -18.40 6.26
N MET A 127 -15.49 -18.86 5.41
CA MET A 127 -15.01 -18.12 4.24
C MET A 127 -15.43 -18.88 2.98
N GLU A 128 -16.51 -18.43 2.34
CA GLU A 128 -16.92 -19.00 1.06
C GLU A 128 -15.90 -18.61 -0.04
N ASN A 129 -15.36 -19.62 -0.71
CA ASN A 129 -14.76 -19.62 -2.06
C ASN A 129 -13.40 -18.96 -2.34
N HIS A 130 -12.80 -18.18 -1.44
CA HIS A 130 -11.45 -17.61 -1.68
C HIS A 130 -10.55 -17.68 -0.44
N VAL A 131 -10.14 -18.89 -0.06
CA VAL A 131 -9.13 -19.13 0.99
C VAL A 131 -7.86 -19.64 0.33
N SER A 132 -6.73 -19.01 0.62
CA SER A 132 -5.42 -19.54 0.21
C SER A 132 -5.20 -20.96 0.76
N THR A 133 -4.75 -21.88 -0.08
CA THR A 133 -4.40 -23.26 0.31
C THR A 133 -3.01 -23.36 0.95
N GLU A 134 -2.30 -22.24 1.08
CA GLU A 134 -0.96 -22.18 1.65
C GLU A 134 -0.98 -22.52 3.14
N THR A 135 -0.02 -23.35 3.57
CA THR A 135 0.13 -23.80 4.97
C THR A 135 1.27 -23.10 5.70
N ARG A 136 2.21 -22.51 4.97
CA ARG A 136 3.28 -21.66 5.51
C ARG A 136 2.72 -20.34 5.99
N HIS A 137 3.47 -19.64 6.84
CA HIS A 137 3.13 -18.27 7.22
C HIS A 137 3.43 -17.30 6.07
N LEU A 138 2.76 -16.15 6.07
CA LEU A 138 3.12 -15.02 5.22
C LEU A 138 3.81 -13.95 6.07
N ILE A 139 4.95 -13.44 5.61
CA ILE A 139 5.58 -12.24 6.14
C ILE A 139 5.39 -11.07 5.19
N ILE A 140 5.13 -9.89 5.76
CA ILE A 140 5.01 -8.63 5.02
C ILE A 140 5.80 -7.54 5.76
N PRO A 141 7.06 -7.29 5.36
CA PRO A 141 7.77 -6.10 5.80
C PRO A 141 7.16 -4.83 5.21
N PHE A 142 7.24 -3.74 5.99
CA PHE A 142 6.72 -2.44 5.59
C PHE A 142 7.61 -1.30 6.03
N GLN A 143 7.59 -0.21 5.25
CA GLN A 143 8.12 1.11 5.58
C GLN A 143 7.08 2.13 5.16
N ASN A 144 6.14 2.47 6.04
CA ASN A 144 4.84 3.11 5.74
C ASN A 144 3.95 2.29 4.79
N GLU A 145 4.49 1.84 3.65
CA GLU A 145 3.88 0.96 2.66
C GLU A 145 4.37 -0.49 2.80
N PHE A 146 3.58 -1.46 2.33
CA PHE A 146 3.96 -2.88 2.28
C PHE A 146 4.96 -3.13 1.15
N LEU A 147 6.13 -3.68 1.48
CA LEU A 147 7.28 -3.76 0.56
C LEU A 147 7.29 -5.05 -0.26
N TYR A 148 7.12 -6.19 0.41
CA TYR A 148 7.02 -7.49 -0.24
C TYR A 148 6.20 -8.46 0.60
N ALA A 149 5.72 -9.52 -0.04
CA ALA A 149 5.03 -10.62 0.59
C ALA A 149 5.82 -11.90 0.29
N ALA A 150 6.12 -12.68 1.33
CA ALA A 150 6.85 -13.93 1.18
C ALA A 150 6.27 -15.03 2.08
N TYR A 151 6.20 -16.25 1.53
CA TYR A 151 5.90 -17.43 2.32
C TYR A 151 7.12 -17.87 3.10
N ILE A 152 6.93 -18.18 4.38
CA ILE A 152 7.98 -18.63 5.29
C ILE A 152 7.52 -19.89 6.02
N ASP A 153 8.35 -20.92 5.98
CA ASP A 153 8.14 -22.10 6.81
C ASP A 153 8.60 -21.80 8.24
N PRO A 154 7.74 -21.93 9.26
CA PRO A 154 8.14 -21.77 10.66
C PRO A 154 9.32 -22.67 11.05
N ALA A 155 9.46 -23.86 10.43
CA ALA A 155 10.57 -24.78 10.66
C ALA A 155 11.86 -24.36 9.95
N ASN A 156 11.78 -23.58 8.88
CA ASN A 156 12.93 -23.06 8.14
C ASN A 156 12.72 -21.58 7.75
N PRO A 157 12.91 -20.65 8.70
CA PRO A 157 12.68 -19.24 8.42
C PRO A 157 13.73 -18.59 7.50
N ALA A 158 14.83 -19.29 7.21
CA ALA A 158 15.95 -18.74 6.45
C ALA A 158 15.76 -18.75 4.92
N SER A 159 14.73 -19.44 4.39
CA SER A 159 14.44 -19.49 2.95
C SER A 159 13.03 -18.97 2.61
N PRO A 160 12.80 -17.65 2.68
CA PRO A 160 11.50 -17.08 2.30
C PRO A 160 11.28 -17.22 0.79
N GLN A 161 10.08 -17.63 0.39
CA GLN A 161 9.64 -17.62 -1.01
C GLN A 161 8.87 -16.32 -1.27
N VAL A 162 9.52 -15.34 -1.89
CA VAL A 162 8.87 -14.08 -2.30
C VAL A 162 7.82 -14.36 -3.38
N ILE A 163 6.61 -13.85 -3.18
CA ILE A 163 5.47 -14.03 -4.10
C ILE A 163 4.96 -12.73 -4.72
N CYS A 164 5.31 -11.59 -4.11
CA CYS A 164 4.97 -10.26 -4.57
C CYS A 164 5.96 -9.27 -3.97
N THR A 165 6.35 -8.25 -4.72
CA THR A 165 7.20 -7.17 -4.24
C THR A 165 6.85 -5.89 -4.98
N VAL A 166 7.17 -4.74 -4.39
CA VAL A 166 7.07 -3.43 -5.04
C VAL A 166 7.78 -3.45 -6.42
N PRO A 167 7.26 -2.74 -7.44
CA PRO A 167 6.19 -1.74 -7.37
C PRO A 167 4.77 -2.29 -7.42
N ASP A 168 4.57 -3.62 -7.51
CA ASP A 168 3.22 -4.19 -7.47
C ASP A 168 2.59 -3.91 -6.09
N LEU A 169 1.32 -3.48 -6.10
CA LEU A 169 0.64 -3.04 -4.89
C LEU A 169 0.27 -4.26 -4.05
N ILE A 170 0.73 -4.28 -2.80
CA ILE A 170 0.28 -5.21 -1.77
C ILE A 170 -0.71 -4.47 -0.87
N SER A 171 -1.88 -5.06 -0.64
CA SER A 171 -2.89 -4.51 0.28
C SER A 171 -3.40 -5.57 1.24
N VAL A 172 -3.47 -5.20 2.52
CA VAL A 172 -4.05 -6.03 3.58
C VAL A 172 -5.47 -5.54 3.82
N LEU A 173 -6.44 -6.43 3.65
CA LEU A 173 -7.87 -6.13 3.78
C LEU A 173 -8.44 -6.82 5.01
N GLY A 174 -9.29 -6.11 5.75
CA GLY A 174 -10.13 -6.71 6.79
C GLY A 174 -11.20 -7.65 6.21
N GLN A 175 -11.96 -8.30 7.09
CA GLN A 175 -13.06 -9.18 6.66
C GLN A 175 -14.20 -8.43 5.96
N ASP A 176 -14.34 -7.14 6.24
CA ASP A 176 -15.26 -6.25 5.54
C ASP A 176 -14.69 -5.72 4.21
N GLY A 177 -13.41 -5.95 3.91
CA GLY A 177 -12.73 -5.42 2.73
C GLY A 177 -12.20 -4.00 2.89
N GLU A 178 -12.21 -3.40 4.09
CA GLU A 178 -11.47 -2.14 4.30
C GLU A 178 -9.97 -2.42 4.27
N ALA A 179 -9.22 -1.50 3.65
CA ALA A 179 -7.77 -1.56 3.67
C ALA A 179 -7.26 -1.23 5.08
N ILE A 180 -6.42 -2.10 5.62
CA ILE A 180 -5.76 -1.93 6.91
C ILE A 180 -4.37 -1.36 6.65
N GLY A 181 -4.13 -0.12 7.07
CA GLY A 181 -2.82 0.49 6.96
C GLY A 181 -1.78 -0.19 7.85
N SER A 182 -0.49 -0.03 7.53
CA SER A 182 0.63 -0.55 8.34
C SER A 182 0.56 -0.14 9.82
N GLN A 183 0.00 1.04 10.10
CA GLN A 183 -0.22 1.57 11.45
C GLN A 183 -1.37 0.88 12.21
N GLU A 184 -2.31 0.30 11.49
CA GLU A 184 -3.55 -0.26 12.04
C GLU A 184 -3.46 -1.78 12.24
N LEU A 185 -2.40 -2.41 11.72
CA LEU A 185 -2.09 -3.81 11.93
C LEU A 185 -2.00 -4.13 13.42
N ARG A 186 -2.77 -5.14 13.82
CA ARG A 186 -2.86 -5.63 15.21
C ARG A 186 -2.97 -7.14 15.22
N TYR A 187 -2.41 -7.75 16.27
CA TYR A 187 -2.54 -9.18 16.52
C TYR A 187 -4.00 -9.60 16.54
N GLY A 188 -4.28 -10.77 15.97
CA GLY A 188 -5.60 -11.41 16.03
C GLY A 188 -6.56 -11.02 14.91
N LEU A 189 -6.26 -9.99 14.12
CA LEU A 189 -7.08 -9.61 12.97
C LEU A 189 -7.06 -10.71 11.91
N ARG A 190 -8.24 -11.06 11.40
CA ARG A 190 -8.39 -11.90 10.21
C ARG A 190 -8.35 -11.00 8.97
N VAL A 191 -7.50 -11.37 8.02
CA VAL A 191 -7.19 -10.52 6.87
C VAL A 191 -7.07 -11.33 5.59
N ASN A 192 -7.32 -10.64 4.47
CA ASN A 192 -6.98 -11.08 3.13
C ASN A 192 -5.86 -10.18 2.59
N VAL A 193 -4.83 -10.78 2.02
CA VAL A 193 -3.73 -10.05 1.38
C VAL A 193 -3.90 -10.18 -0.11
N ILE A 194 -4.06 -9.05 -0.79
CA ILE A 194 -4.20 -8.99 -2.24
C ILE A 194 -3.00 -8.30 -2.87
N GLY A 195 -2.69 -8.70 -4.10
CA GLY A 195 -1.67 -8.11 -4.96
C GLY A 195 -2.31 -7.54 -6.23
N MET A 196 -1.85 -6.38 -6.68
CA MET A 196 -2.31 -5.75 -7.93
C MET A 196 -1.12 -5.27 -8.76
N ALA A 197 -1.15 -5.53 -10.08
CA ALA A 197 -0.05 -5.19 -10.97
C ALA A 197 0.20 -3.67 -11.03
N ALA A 198 1.46 -3.27 -11.00
CA ALA A 198 1.88 -1.89 -11.09
C ALA A 198 1.63 -1.31 -12.50
N HIS A 199 1.36 0.00 -12.56
CA HIS A 199 1.25 0.70 -13.83
C HIS A 199 2.56 0.59 -14.64
N PRO A 200 2.51 0.48 -15.99
CA PRO A 200 3.69 0.45 -16.86
C PRO A 200 4.67 1.64 -16.73
N LEU A 201 4.28 2.70 -16.04
CA LEU A 201 5.18 3.82 -15.73
C LEU A 201 6.25 3.42 -14.71
N TRP A 202 5.96 2.44 -13.86
CA TRP A 202 6.89 1.88 -12.89
C TRP A 202 7.70 0.73 -13.45
N THR A 203 7.12 -0.04 -14.37
CA THR A 203 7.66 -1.35 -14.79
C THR A 203 8.17 -1.39 -16.23
N GLY A 204 7.76 -0.44 -17.08
CA GLY A 204 8.13 -0.41 -18.50
C GLY A 204 9.51 0.18 -18.82
N ASP A 205 10.19 0.75 -17.83
CA ASP A 205 11.55 1.31 -17.93
C ASP A 205 12.29 1.04 -16.61
N GLU A 206 13.57 0.69 -16.69
CA GLU A 206 14.47 0.52 -15.55
C GLU A 206 14.48 1.71 -14.57
N ARG A 207 14.21 2.94 -15.05
CA ARG A 207 14.12 4.12 -14.16
C ARG A 207 12.99 3.98 -13.14
N GLY A 208 11.84 3.45 -13.54
CA GLY A 208 10.71 3.23 -12.64
C GLY A 208 11.05 2.19 -11.57
N LEU A 209 11.64 1.07 -11.98
CA LEU A 209 12.05 -0.02 -11.09
C LEU A 209 13.19 0.38 -10.14
N ARG A 210 14.14 1.19 -10.59
CA ARG A 210 15.21 1.72 -9.71
C ARG A 210 14.68 2.59 -8.58
N VAL A 211 13.55 3.27 -8.78
CA VAL A 211 12.96 4.19 -7.79
C VAL A 211 11.90 3.49 -6.94
N GLY A 212 10.96 2.79 -7.58
CA GLY A 212 9.79 2.19 -6.92
C GLY A 212 9.83 0.67 -6.82
N GLY A 213 10.87 0.02 -7.34
CA GLY A 213 11.08 -1.43 -7.22
C GLY A 213 12.02 -1.80 -6.06
N PRO A 214 12.39 -3.08 -5.94
CA PRO A 214 13.07 -3.61 -4.74
C PRO A 214 14.36 -2.87 -4.40
N GLN A 215 15.18 -2.56 -5.42
CA GLN A 215 16.42 -1.82 -5.25
C GLN A 215 16.20 -0.41 -4.65
N GLY A 216 15.12 0.27 -5.05
CA GLY A 216 14.78 1.61 -4.54
C GLY A 216 14.48 1.61 -3.04
N PHE A 217 14.01 0.48 -2.52
CA PHE A 217 13.76 0.24 -1.09
C PHE A 217 14.92 -0.49 -0.39
N GLY A 218 16.04 -0.72 -1.07
CA GLY A 218 17.22 -1.39 -0.51
C GLY A 218 17.02 -2.91 -0.29
N LEU A 219 16.12 -3.53 -1.03
CA LEU A 219 15.88 -4.97 -0.99
C LEU A 219 16.80 -5.69 -1.98
N ASP A 220 17.47 -6.74 -1.51
CA ASP A 220 18.31 -7.62 -2.33
C ASP A 220 17.46 -8.74 -2.96
N MET A 221 16.61 -8.37 -3.91
CA MET A 221 15.74 -9.29 -4.66
C MET A 221 15.30 -8.66 -5.99
N GLU A 222 14.94 -9.51 -6.95
CA GLU A 222 14.40 -9.09 -8.24
C GLU A 222 12.89 -8.90 -8.20
N TRP A 223 12.38 -7.95 -8.99
CA TRP A 223 10.94 -7.81 -9.20
C TRP A 223 10.44 -8.83 -10.22
N THR A 224 9.35 -9.51 -9.89
CA THR A 224 8.61 -10.37 -10.81
C THR A 224 7.18 -9.87 -10.91
N SER A 225 6.71 -9.65 -12.14
CA SER A 225 5.34 -9.16 -12.37
C SER A 225 4.28 -10.12 -11.86
N LEU A 226 3.29 -9.58 -11.14
CA LEU A 226 2.07 -10.32 -10.78
C LEU A 226 1.16 -10.64 -11.98
N GLY A 227 1.31 -9.92 -13.09
CA GLY A 227 0.45 -10.04 -14.27
C GLY A 227 0.30 -8.72 -15.03
N PRO A 228 -0.53 -8.70 -16.08
CA PRO A 228 -0.74 -7.50 -16.88
C PRO A 228 -1.49 -6.42 -16.10
N TYR A 229 -1.05 -5.17 -16.25
CA TYR A 229 -1.78 -4.01 -15.76
C TYR A 229 -3.03 -3.76 -16.62
N GLN A 230 -4.16 -3.47 -15.96
CA GLN A 230 -5.38 -3.00 -16.62
C GLN A 230 -5.68 -1.56 -16.20
N ALA A 231 -5.83 -0.67 -17.19
CA ALA A 231 -6.21 0.71 -16.94
C ALA A 231 -7.64 0.77 -16.36
N PRO A 232 -7.85 1.46 -15.23
CA PRO A 232 -9.18 1.56 -14.64
C PRO A 232 -10.07 2.47 -15.50
N PRO A 233 -11.38 2.17 -15.58
CA PRO A 233 -12.34 3.02 -16.27
C PRO A 233 -12.41 4.41 -15.62
N SER A 234 -12.85 5.40 -16.39
CA SER A 234 -13.02 6.77 -15.91
C SER A 234 -14.46 7.00 -15.48
N VAL A 235 -14.68 7.38 -14.22
CA VAL A 235 -16.02 7.77 -13.74
C VAL A 235 -16.54 9.01 -14.45
N ILE A 236 -15.63 9.91 -14.86
CA ILE A 236 -16.00 11.11 -15.62
C ILE A 236 -16.53 10.67 -16.99
N ALA A 237 -15.81 9.79 -17.69
CA ALA A 237 -16.26 9.32 -18.99
C ALA A 237 -17.59 8.55 -18.93
N GLU A 238 -17.84 7.79 -17.85
CA GLU A 238 -19.08 7.03 -17.68
C GLU A 238 -20.28 7.90 -17.28
N PHE A 239 -20.11 8.84 -16.35
CA PHE A 239 -21.21 9.52 -15.66
C PHE A 239 -21.35 11.01 -15.98
N ASN A 240 -20.40 11.65 -16.68
CA ASN A 240 -20.50 13.06 -17.06
C ASN A 240 -21.43 13.23 -18.27
N ARG A 241 -22.73 13.01 -18.06
CA ARG A 241 -23.83 13.24 -19.01
C ARG A 241 -24.64 14.47 -18.62
#